data_AF-A0A6G3TSH1-F1
#
_entry.id   AF-A0A6G3TSH1-F1
#
_cell.length_a   1.000
_cell.length_b   1.000
_cell.length_c   1.000
_cell.angle_alpha   90.00
_cell.angle_beta   90.00
_cell.angle_gamma   90.00
#
_symmetry.space_group_name_H-M   'P 1'
#
loop_
_entity.id
_entity.type
_entity.pdbx_description
1 polymer ?
#
loop_
_entity_poly.entity_id
_entity_poly.type
_entity_poly.pdbx_seq_one_letter_code
_entity_poly.pdbx_strand_id
1 'polypeptide(L)'
;MSNRERRLRTVDLARAVGLSTQQVRNYEDAGVLPPAGRTDAGYRVFDERHRDALLTYRALRPGYGAVTATRVMRAVHTGDVAGALALVDAAHAALHEERVALRAAGEALDAL
;
A
#
# COMPACT_ATOMS: atom_id res chain seq x y z
N MET A 1 10.09 -23.72 -3.21
CA MET A 1 9.06 -24.30 -4.11
C MET A 1 7.69 -23.94 -3.54
N SER A 2 6.93 -23.19 -4.35
CA SER A 2 5.50 -22.83 -4.29
C SER A 2 4.77 -22.72 -2.93
N ASN A 3 4.71 -21.51 -2.36
CA ASN A 3 3.60 -21.11 -1.46
C ASN A 3 2.47 -20.39 -2.24
N ARG A 4 2.53 -20.46 -3.58
CA ARG A 4 1.66 -19.73 -4.53
C ARG A 4 0.31 -20.43 -4.77
N GLU A 5 0.10 -21.60 -4.16
CA GLU A 5 -0.96 -22.53 -4.52
C GLU A 5 -2.25 -22.40 -3.70
N ARG A 6 -2.22 -21.71 -2.54
CA ARG A 6 -3.44 -21.54 -1.76
C ARG A 6 -4.28 -20.42 -2.36
N ARG A 7 -5.12 -20.78 -3.33
CA ARG A 7 -6.17 -19.92 -3.87
C ARG A 7 -7.08 -19.45 -2.73
N LEU A 8 -7.23 -18.14 -2.59
CA LEU A 8 -8.08 -17.49 -1.61
C LEU A 8 -9.24 -16.82 -2.33
N ARG A 9 -10.46 -16.98 -1.82
CA ARG A 9 -11.58 -16.12 -2.23
C ARG A 9 -11.41 -14.76 -1.58
N THR A 10 -12.11 -13.74 -2.09
CA THR A 10 -12.09 -12.38 -1.49
C THR A 10 -12.35 -12.40 0.01
N VAL A 11 -13.30 -13.21 0.48
CA VAL A 11 -13.66 -13.31 1.91
C VAL A 11 -12.55 -13.94 2.75
N ASP A 12 -11.81 -14.91 2.20
CA ASP A 12 -10.73 -15.57 2.91
C ASP A 12 -9.54 -14.60 3.07
N LEU A 13 -9.21 -13.86 2.00
CA LEU A 13 -8.19 -12.80 2.05
C LEU A 13 -8.59 -11.67 3.02
N ALA A 14 -9.83 -11.20 2.93
CA ALA A 14 -10.36 -10.14 3.78
C ALA A 14 -10.24 -10.51 5.27
N ARG A 15 -10.65 -11.73 5.64
CA ARG A 15 -10.52 -12.25 7.01
C ARG A 15 -9.06 -12.35 7.45
N ALA A 16 -8.17 -12.83 6.59
CA ALA A 16 -6.75 -13.00 6.91
C ALA A 16 -6.02 -11.69 7.26
N VAL A 17 -6.55 -10.54 6.83
CA VAL A 17 -5.98 -9.21 7.13
C VAL A 17 -6.94 -8.30 7.89
N GLY A 18 -8.07 -8.80 8.40
CA GLY A 18 -9.04 -8.02 9.16
C GLY A 18 -9.69 -6.87 8.37
N LEU A 19 -9.97 -7.08 7.09
CA LEU A 19 -10.65 -6.12 6.21
C LEU A 19 -12.03 -6.64 5.81
N SER A 20 -12.88 -5.75 5.29
CA SER A 20 -14.09 -6.15 4.57
C SER A 20 -13.77 -6.62 3.15
N THR A 21 -14.66 -7.43 2.57
CA THR A 21 -14.53 -7.86 1.17
C THR A 21 -14.56 -6.67 0.20
N GLN A 22 -15.33 -5.62 0.52
CA GLN A 22 -15.38 -4.41 -0.31
C GLN A 22 -14.06 -3.63 -0.23
N GLN A 23 -13.40 -3.57 0.93
CA GLN A 23 -12.09 -2.94 1.04
C GLN A 23 -11.04 -3.67 0.18
N VAL A 24 -11.06 -5.00 0.16
CA VAL A 24 -10.17 -5.78 -0.71
C VAL A 24 -10.40 -5.43 -2.19
N ARG A 25 -11.66 -5.31 -2.63
CA ARG A 25 -11.99 -4.91 -4.02
C ARG A 25 -11.52 -3.49 -4.31
N ASN A 26 -11.77 -2.54 -3.41
CA ASN A 26 -11.32 -1.17 -3.57
C ASN A 26 -9.78 -1.08 -3.68
N TYR A 27 -9.05 -1.92 -2.95
CA TYR A 27 -7.59 -1.98 -3.02
C TYR A 27 -7.08 -2.65 -4.30
N GLU A 28 -7.77 -3.67 -4.82
CA GLU A 28 -7.51 -4.18 -6.16
C GLU A 28 -7.73 -3.10 -7.23
N ASP A 29 -8.89 -2.46 -7.22
CA ASP A 29 -9.25 -1.44 -8.21
C ASP A 29 -8.32 -0.21 -8.14
N ALA A 30 -7.83 0.13 -6.94
CA ALA A 30 -6.83 1.18 -6.75
C ALA A 30 -5.40 0.76 -7.14
N GLY A 31 -5.14 -0.50 -7.49
CA GLY A 31 -3.81 -1.03 -7.80
C GLY A 31 -2.88 -1.18 -6.58
N VAL A 32 -3.45 -1.20 -5.37
CA VAL A 32 -2.72 -1.56 -4.14
C VAL A 32 -2.39 -3.05 -4.17
N LEU A 33 -3.29 -3.86 -4.73
CA LEU A 33 -3.07 -5.28 -5.01
C LEU A 33 -2.66 -5.46 -6.48
N PRO A 34 -1.88 -6.51 -6.81
CA PRO A 34 -1.80 -6.95 -8.19
C PRO A 34 -3.19 -7.41 -8.68
N PRO A 35 -3.44 -7.42 -10.01
CA PRO A 35 -4.72 -7.85 -10.54
C PRO A 35 -5.08 -9.26 -10.08
N ALA A 36 -6.30 -9.45 -9.57
CA ALA A 36 -6.75 -10.76 -9.13
C ALA A 36 -6.91 -11.70 -10.33
N GLY A 37 -6.54 -12.97 -10.14
CA GLY A 37 -6.92 -14.03 -11.06
C GLY A 37 -8.44 -14.17 -11.11
N ARG A 38 -8.95 -14.85 -12.13
CA ARG A 38 -10.38 -15.12 -12.30
C ARG A 38 -10.61 -16.63 -12.48
N THR A 39 -11.68 -17.15 -11.90
CA THR A 39 -12.16 -18.50 -12.22
C THR A 39 -12.85 -18.51 -13.58
N ASP A 40 -13.10 -19.69 -14.14
CA ASP A 40 -13.90 -19.85 -15.37
C ASP A 40 -15.31 -19.24 -15.24
N ALA A 41 -15.86 -19.25 -14.03
CA ALA A 41 -17.13 -18.60 -13.68
C ALA A 41 -17.02 -17.09 -13.41
N GLY A 42 -15.83 -16.48 -13.59
CA GLY A 42 -15.60 -15.03 -13.47
C GLY A 42 -15.34 -14.50 -12.06
N TYR A 43 -15.28 -15.35 -11.03
CA TYR A 43 -15.03 -14.92 -9.65
C TYR A 43 -13.56 -14.57 -9.41
N ARG A 44 -13.30 -13.56 -8.57
CA ARG A 44 -11.94 -13.16 -8.15
C ARG A 44 -11.25 -14.26 -7.33
N VAL A 45 -10.01 -14.55 -7.71
CA VAL A 45 -9.13 -15.48 -7.01
C VAL A 45 -7.85 -14.75 -6.63
N PHE A 46 -7.50 -14.84 -5.36
CA PHE A 46 -6.30 -14.28 -4.78
C PHE A 46 -5.34 -15.40 -4.38
N ASP A 47 -4.12 -15.02 -4.04
CA ASP A 47 -3.08 -15.91 -3.51
C ASP A 47 -2.34 -15.19 -2.37
N GLU A 48 -1.29 -15.80 -1.85
CA GLU A 48 -0.50 -15.22 -0.76
C GLU A 48 0.21 -13.92 -1.14
N ARG A 49 0.57 -13.70 -2.40
CA ARG A 49 1.16 -12.42 -2.85
C ARG A 49 0.20 -11.25 -2.61
N HIS A 50 -1.11 -11.49 -2.74
CA HIS A 50 -2.10 -10.46 -2.45
C HIS A 50 -2.20 -10.17 -0.95
N ARG A 51 -2.04 -11.20 -0.10
CA ARG A 51 -1.96 -11.00 1.36
C ARG A 51 -0.75 -10.16 1.72
N ASP A 52 0.42 -10.50 1.19
CA ASP A 52 1.65 -9.77 1.48
C ASP A 52 1.57 -8.33 0.97
N ALA A 53 0.99 -8.10 -0.21
CA ALA A 53 0.73 -6.76 -0.73
C ALA A 53 -0.15 -5.91 0.21
N LEU A 54 -1.20 -6.49 0.81
CA LEU A 54 -2.04 -5.79 1.79
C LEU A 54 -1.28 -5.46 3.07
N LEU A 55 -0.44 -6.38 3.56
CA LEU A 55 0.38 -6.14 4.74
C LEU A 55 1.40 -5.02 4.49
N THR A 56 2.09 -5.06 3.34
CA THR A 56 3.03 -4.01 2.92
C THR A 56 2.32 -2.67 2.82
N TYR A 57 1.18 -2.59 2.13
CA TYR A 57 0.42 -1.34 2.04
C TYR A 57 0.00 -0.80 3.42
N ARG A 58 -0.45 -1.67 4.32
CA ARG A 58 -0.79 -1.29 5.71
C ARG A 58 0.41 -0.75 6.48
N ALA A 59 1.61 -1.29 6.26
CA ALA A 59 2.84 -0.80 6.87
C ALA A 59 3.27 0.56 6.30
N LEU A 60 3.04 0.81 5.01
CA LEU A 60 3.36 2.08 4.36
C LEU A 60 2.43 3.23 4.80
N ARG A 61 1.13 2.96 4.94
CA ARG A 61 0.12 4.03 5.15
C ARG A 61 0.41 5.01 6.30
N PRO A 62 0.85 4.58 7.50
CA PRO A 62 1.12 5.51 8.59
C PRO A 62 2.26 6.49 8.30
N GLY A 63 3.27 6.06 7.55
CA GLY A 63 4.43 6.90 7.23
C GLY A 63 4.25 7.77 5.99
N TYR A 64 3.53 7.28 4.98
CA TYR A 64 3.47 7.91 3.66
C TYR A 64 2.09 8.44 3.27
N GLY A 65 1.05 8.14 4.06
CA GLY A 65 -0.33 8.41 3.68
C GLY A 65 -0.83 7.47 2.55
N ALA A 66 -2.14 7.53 2.27
CA ALA A 66 -2.78 6.59 1.35
C ALA A 66 -2.34 6.78 -0.12
N VAL A 67 -2.14 8.03 -0.55
CA VAL A 67 -1.79 8.36 -1.94
C VAL A 67 -0.40 7.85 -2.30
N THR A 68 0.61 8.22 -1.52
CA THR A 68 1.99 7.80 -1.75
C THR A 68 2.15 6.29 -1.57
N ALA A 69 1.56 5.70 -0.53
CA ALA A 69 1.58 4.24 -0.36
C ALA A 69 0.97 3.50 -1.56
N THR A 70 -0.11 4.02 -2.15
CA THR A 70 -0.71 3.43 -3.37
C THR A 70 0.23 3.54 -4.57
N ARG A 71 0.88 4.69 -4.76
CA ARG A 71 1.86 4.88 -5.84
C ARG A 71 3.06 3.95 -5.71
N VAL A 72 3.58 3.78 -4.50
CA VAL A 72 4.67 2.84 -4.19
C VAL A 72 4.24 1.41 -4.53
N MET A 73 3.07 0.97 -4.08
CA MET A 73 2.57 -0.39 -4.39
C MET A 73 2.41 -0.62 -5.90
N ARG A 74 1.89 0.36 -6.64
CA ARG A 74 1.77 0.27 -8.11
C ARG A 74 3.14 0.07 -8.78
N ALA A 75 4.14 0.87 -8.40
CA ALA A 75 5.51 0.75 -8.93
C ALA A 75 6.12 -0.63 -8.60
N VAL A 76 5.92 -1.13 -7.38
CA VAL A 76 6.36 -2.48 -6.97
C VAL A 76 5.71 -3.56 -7.84
N HIS A 77 4.41 -3.44 -8.13
CA HIS A 77 3.70 -4.44 -8.95
C HIS A 77 4.15 -4.46 -10.41
N THR A 78 4.61 -3.33 -10.96
CA THR A 78 5.19 -3.25 -12.31
C THR A 78 6.67 -3.61 -12.36
N GLY A 79 7.29 -3.94 -11.22
CA GLY A 79 8.73 -4.23 -11.13
C GLY A 79 9.62 -2.98 -11.18
N ASP A 80 9.03 -1.79 -11.08
CA ASP A 80 9.75 -0.51 -11.05
C ASP A 80 10.27 -0.24 -9.63
N VAL A 81 11.31 -0.97 -9.24
CA VAL A 81 11.94 -0.84 -7.92
C VAL A 81 12.56 0.53 -7.74
N ALA A 82 13.19 1.08 -8.79
CA ALA A 82 13.81 2.40 -8.74
C ALA A 82 12.76 3.50 -8.50
N GLY A 83 11.64 3.47 -9.22
CA GLY A 83 10.54 4.42 -9.02
C GLY A 83 9.87 4.27 -7.65
N ALA A 84 9.72 3.05 -7.14
CA ALA A 84 9.20 2.82 -5.79
C ALA A 84 10.10 3.44 -4.71
N LEU A 85 11.43 3.28 -4.81
CA LEU A 85 12.39 3.88 -3.90
C LEU A 85 12.42 5.41 -4.02
N ALA A 86 12.38 5.95 -5.23
CA ALA A 86 12.31 7.39 -5.45
C ALA A 86 11.07 8.03 -4.80
N LEU A 87 9.92 7.34 -4.81
CA LEU A 87 8.71 7.80 -4.13
C LEU A 87 8.87 7.81 -2.60
N VAL A 88 9.57 6.81 -2.04
CA VAL A 88 9.90 6.75 -0.61
C VAL A 88 10.83 7.91 -0.23
N ASP A 89 11.88 8.14 -1.02
CA ASP A 89 12.85 9.21 -0.76
C ASP A 89 12.21 10.59 -0.84
N ALA A 90 11.37 10.83 -1.86
CA ALA A 90 10.64 12.08 -2.00
C ALA A 90 9.71 12.34 -0.80
N ALA A 91 9.06 11.29 -0.27
CA ALA A 91 8.20 11.42 0.89
C ALA A 91 9.00 11.72 2.17
N HIS A 92 10.17 11.11 2.35
CA HIS A 92 11.06 11.43 3.46
C HIS A 92 11.59 12.88 3.39
N ALA A 93 11.93 13.36 2.20
CA ALA A 93 12.34 14.75 1.99
C ALA A 93 11.23 15.72 2.38
N ALA A 94 10.00 15.51 1.89
CA ALA A 94 8.85 16.34 2.23
C ALA A 94 8.55 16.36 3.74
N LEU A 95 8.58 15.21 4.40
CA LEU A 95 8.40 15.12 5.86
C LEU A 95 9.53 15.82 6.63
N HIS A 96 10.74 15.85 6.09
CA HIS A 96 11.84 16.60 6.69
C HIS A 96 11.61 18.11 6.58
N GLU A 97 11.23 18.59 5.40
CA GLU A 97 10.89 19.99 5.17
C GLU A 97 9.75 20.46 6.08
N GLU A 98 8.69 19.66 6.21
CA GLU A 98 7.56 19.95 7.10
C GLU A 98 8.01 20.04 8.57
N ARG A 99 8.85 19.11 9.04
CA ARG A 99 9.40 19.17 10.41
C ARG A 99 10.26 20.42 10.63
N VAL A 100 11.05 20.84 9.65
CA VAL A 100 11.86 22.06 9.74
C VAL A 100 10.96 23.29 9.82
N ALA A 101 9.95 23.38 8.95
CA ALA A 101 8.99 24.47 8.95
C ALA A 101 8.20 24.57 10.28
N LEU A 102 7.75 23.43 10.81
CA LEU A 102 7.02 23.39 12.10
C LEU A 102 7.90 23.83 13.27
N ARG A 103 9.19 23.49 13.28
CA ARG A 103 10.11 23.99 14.31
C ARG A 103 10.29 25.50 14.25
N ALA A 104 10.52 26.05 13.06
CA ALA A 104 10.65 27.49 12.87
C ALA A 104 9.36 28.24 13.28
N ALA A 105 8.18 27.68 12.98
CA ALA A 105 6.91 28.22 13.44
C ALA A 105 6.78 28.18 14.96
N GLY A 106 7.20 27.10 15.63
CA GLY A 106 7.25 27.00 17.08
C GLY A 106 8.16 28.06 17.71
N GLU A 107 9.38 28.21 17.21
CA GLU A 107 10.34 29.22 17.67
C GLU A 107 9.78 30.65 17.51
N ALA A 108 9.08 30.94 16.41
CA ALA A 108 8.46 32.24 16.20
C ALA A 108 7.29 32.51 17.15
N LEU A 109 6.51 31.48 17.51
CA LEU A 109 5.42 31.59 18.48
C LEU A 109 5.93 31.76 19.91
N ASP A 110 7.02 31.08 20.29
CA ASP A 110 7.66 31.20 21.60
C ASP A 110 8.30 32.59 21.83
N ALA A 111 8.54 33.36 20.76
CA ALA A 111 9.07 34.72 20.81
C ALA A 111 8.00 35.82 20.96
N LEU A 112 6.71 35.46 20.95
CA LEU A 112 5.59 36.39 21.22
C LEU A 112 5.34 36.56 22.72
#